data_AF-A0A847IXC9-F1
#
_entry.id   AF-A0A847IXC9-F1
#
_cell.length_a   1.000
_cell.length_b   1.000
_cell.length_c   1.000
_cell.angle_alpha   90.00
_cell.angle_beta   90.00
_cell.angle_gamma   90.00
#
_symmetry.space_group_name_H-M   'P 1'
#
loop_
_entity.id
_entity.type
_entity.pdbx_description
1 polymer ?
#
loop_
_entity_poly.entity_id
_entity_poly.type
_entity_poly.pdbx_seq_one_letter_code
_entity_poly.pdbx_strand_id
1 'polypeptide(L)' 'IWEKEVSKFPWFYEATEDCLIIEGIIEVEANGKIYQLKPGDFVTFQKGLKCTWDIKKPVRKYYNFR' A
#
# COMPACT_ATOMS: atom_id res chain seq x y z
N ILE A 1 -13.64 -0.77 1.25
CA ILE A 1 -12.58 -1.80 1.06
C ILE A 1 -12.02 -1.57 -0.32
N TRP A 2 -10.70 -1.62 -0.46
CA TRP A 2 -10.01 -1.51 -1.75
C TRP A 2 -9.35 -2.84 -2.08
N GLU A 3 -9.39 -3.22 -3.36
CA GLU A 3 -8.95 -4.52 -3.86
C GLU A 3 -8.19 -4.34 -5.17
N LYS A 4 -7.15 -5.14 -5.39
CA LYS A 4 -6.35 -5.08 -6.61
C LYS A 4 -5.62 -6.39 -6.91
N GLU A 5 -5.59 -6.76 -8.18
CA GLU A 5 -4.86 -7.91 -8.70
C GLU A 5 -3.34 -7.68 -8.76
N VAL A 6 -2.60 -8.76 -9.02
CA VAL A 6 -1.14 -8.75 -9.19
C VAL A 6 -0.76 -7.72 -10.25
N SER A 7 -0.09 -6.66 -9.80
CA SER A 7 0.30 -5.54 -10.65
C SER A 7 1.37 -4.70 -9.96
N LYS A 8 2.15 -3.97 -10.76
CA LYS A 8 3.16 -3.02 -10.30
C LYS A 8 2.86 -1.64 -10.86
N PHE A 9 2.72 -0.64 -9.99
CA PHE A 9 2.39 0.72 -10.41
C PHE A 9 2.94 1.78 -9.45
N PRO A 10 3.33 2.96 -9.97
CA PRO A 10 3.66 4.11 -9.14
C PRO A 10 2.39 4.70 -8.53
N TRP A 11 2.49 5.24 -7.32
CA TRP A 11 1.41 5.93 -6.63
C TRP A 11 1.92 7.16 -5.87
N PHE A 12 1.07 8.19 -5.84
CA PHE A 12 1.32 9.42 -5.10
C PHE A 12 0.17 9.70 -4.14
N TYR A 13 0.50 9.95 -2.88
CA TYR A 13 -0.49 10.21 -1.84
C TYR A 13 -0.76 11.72 -1.72
N GLU A 14 -1.91 12.19 -2.21
CA GLU A 14 -2.33 13.59 -2.11
C GLU A 14 -2.87 13.98 -0.72
N ALA A 15 -3.25 12.98 0.07
CA ALA A 15 -3.68 13.09 1.46
C ALA A 15 -3.05 11.96 2.28
N THR A 16 -3.09 12.07 3.61
CA THR A 16 -2.59 11.00 4.47
C THR A 16 -3.60 9.85 4.47
N GLU A 17 -3.16 8.63 4.19
CA GLU A 17 -3.99 7.43 4.11
C GLU A 17 -3.54 6.41 5.15
N ASP A 18 -4.43 6.05 6.07
CA ASP A 18 -4.25 4.91 6.96
C ASP A 18 -4.76 3.65 6.25
N CYS A 19 -3.96 2.58 6.25
CA CYS A 19 -4.25 1.32 5.59
C CYS A 19 -4.10 0.14 6.53
N LEU A 20 -5.09 -0.75 6.55
CA LEU A 20 -4.99 -2.07 7.15
C LEU A 20 -5.06 -3.13 6.06
N ILE A 21 -4.00 -3.89 5.88
CA ILE A 21 -3.98 -5.01 4.94
C ILE A 21 -4.70 -6.19 5.57
N ILE A 22 -5.68 -6.74 4.87
CA ILE A 22 -6.45 -7.90 5.33
C ILE A 22 -6.20 -9.14 4.48
N GLU A 23 -5.69 -8.98 3.27
CA GLU A 23 -5.32 -10.07 2.36
C GLU A 23 -4.21 -9.62 1.40
N GLY A 24 -3.40 -10.56 0.92
CA GLY A 24 -2.38 -10.32 -0.10
C GLY A 24 -0.95 -10.21 0.43
N ILE A 25 -0.01 -10.03 -0.50
CA ILE A 25 1.41 -9.77 -0.21
C ILE A 25 1.83 -8.66 -1.16
N ILE A 26 2.34 -7.56 -0.60
CA ILE A 26 2.69 -6.36 -1.33
C ILE A 26 4.11 -5.96 -0.95
N GLU A 27 4.89 -5.53 -1.92
CA GLU A 27 6.12 -4.78 -1.68
C GLU A 27 5.90 -3.33 -2.06
N VAL A 28 6.14 -2.42 -1.13
CA VAL A 28 6.09 -0.98 -1.37
C VAL A 28 7.50 -0.44 -1.39
N GLU A 29 7.90 0.13 -2.52
CA GLU A 29 9.17 0.82 -2.66
C GLU A 29 8.98 2.32 -2.44
N ALA A 30 9.62 2.88 -1.42
CA ALA A 30 9.57 4.29 -1.08
C ALA A 30 10.94 4.78 -0.59
N ASN A 31 11.39 5.93 -1.10
CA ASN A 31 12.69 6.54 -0.73
C ASN A 31 13.88 5.57 -0.84
N GLY A 32 13.90 4.74 -1.88
CA GLY A 32 14.96 3.75 -2.12
C GLY A 32 14.96 2.56 -1.16
N LYS A 33 13.90 2.38 -0.37
CA LYS A 33 13.71 1.24 0.53
C LYS A 33 12.48 0.45 0.13
N ILE A 34 12.53 -0.86 0.32
CA ILE A 34 11.42 -1.77 0.06
C ILE A 34 10.83 -2.22 1.40
N TYR A 35 9.52 -2.13 1.53
CA TYR A 35 8.75 -2.56 2.68
C TYR A 35 7.78 -3.65 2.25
N GLN A 36 7.80 -4.78 2.93
CA GLN A 36 6.85 -5.85 2.68
C GLN A 36 5.63 -5.68 3.59
N LEU A 37 4.43 -5.69 2.99
CA LEU A 37 3.16 -5.63 3.68
C LEU A 37 2.42 -6.97 3.52
N LYS A 38 1.82 -7.44 4.62
CA LYS A 38 1.07 -8.70 4.72
C LYS A 38 -0.21 -8.51 5.56
N PRO A 39 -1.12 -9.49 5.60
CA PRO A 39 -2.36 -9.37 6.36
C PRO A 39 -2.08 -9.13 7.85
N GLY A 40 -2.80 -8.17 8.43
CA GLY A 40 -2.63 -7.69 9.80
C GLY A 40 -1.74 -6.46 9.94
N ASP A 41 -0.99 -6.08 8.90
CA ASP A 41 -0.16 -4.87 8.95
C ASP A 41 -1.03 -3.62 8.82
N PHE A 42 -0.81 -2.68 9.75
CA PHE A 42 -1.35 -1.32 9.69
C PHE A 42 -0.24 -0.35 9.30
N VAL A 43 -0.45 0.42 8.23
CA VAL A 43 0.52 1.34 7.67
C VAL A 43 -0.14 2.69 7.37
N THR A 44 0.57 3.76 7.66
CA THR A 44 0.14 5.13 7.33
C THR A 44 1.02 5.68 6.21
N PHE A 45 0.40 6.01 5.08
CA PHE A 45 1.04 6.70 3.97
C PHE A 45 0.85 8.20 4.15
N GLN A 46 1.95 8.94 4.32
CA GLN A 46 1.90 10.39 4.55
C GLN A 46 1.59 11.15 3.26
N LYS A 47 0.87 12.28 3.38
CA LYS A 47 0.69 13.22 2.29
C LYS A 47 2.03 13.62 1.66
N GLY A 48 2.09 13.60 0.33
CA GLY A 48 3.28 13.90 -0.46
C GLY A 48 4.19 12.69 -0.69
N LEU A 49 3.88 11.52 -0.14
CA LEU A 49 4.67 10.31 -0.38
C LEU A 49 4.50 9.82 -1.82
N LYS A 50 5.64 9.62 -2.50
CA LYS A 50 5.74 8.87 -3.76
C LYS A 50 6.26 7.48 -3.45
N CYS A 51 5.58 6.46 -3.96
CA CYS A 51 6.02 5.08 -3.80
C CYS A 51 5.60 4.24 -5.02
N THR A 52 6.17 3.06 -5.13
CA THR A 52 5.76 2.06 -6.11
C THR A 52 5.16 0.88 -5.37
N TRP A 53 3.93 0.51 -5.72
CA TRP A 53 3.28 -0.69 -5.23
C TRP A 53 3.61 -1.84 -6.17
N ASP A 54 4.04 -2.97 -5.63
CA ASP A 54 4.30 -4.23 -6.33
C ASP A 54 3.50 -5.34 -5.64
N ILE A 55 2.31 -5.62 -6.15
CA ILE A 55 1.36 -6.58 -5.58
C ILE A 55 1.75 -7.98 -6.06
N LYS A 56 2.29 -8.80 -5.17
CA LYS A 56 2.72 -10.18 -5.46
C LYS A 56 1.58 -11.20 -5.37
N LYS A 57 0.59 -10.93 -4.51
CA LYS A 57 -0.66 -11.68 -4.39
C LYS A 57 -1.81 -10.68 -4.31
N PRO A 58 -2.99 -10.97 -4.90
CA PRO A 58 -4.15 -10.06 -4.86
C PRO A 58 -4.37 -9.51 -3.47
N VAL A 59 -4.52 -8.20 -3.38
CA VAL A 59 -4.57 -7.47 -2.11
C VAL A 59 -5.99 -7.02 -1.82
N ARG A 60 -6.36 -7.08 -0.55
CA ARG A 60 -7.56 -6.44 0.00
C ARG A 60 -7.13 -5.61 1.20
N LYS A 61 -7.59 -4.35 1.28
CA LYS A 61 -7.27 -3.45 2.38
C LYS A 61 -8.45 -2.59 2.80
N TYR A 62 -8.51 -2.27 4.09
CA TYR A 62 -9.25 -1.09 4.55
C TYR A 62 -8.36 0.13 4.39
N TYR A 63 -8.97 1.25 4.01
CA TYR A 63 -8.28 2.53 3.89
C TYR A 63 -9.15 3.63 4.48
N ASN A 64 -8.52 4.62 5.09
CA ASN A 64 -9.16 5.83 5.60
C ASN A 64 -8.29 7.04 5.29
N PHE A 65 -8.86 8.04 4.61
CA PHE A 65 -8.17 9.30 4.36
C PHE A 65 -8.30 10.23 5.57
N ARG A 66 -7.23 10.99 5.84
CA ARG A 66 -7.15 12.02 6.87
C ARG A 66 -6.75 13.36 6.29
#